data_AF-A0A382JEG8-F1
#
_entry.id   AF-A0A382JEG8-F1
#
_cell.length_a   1.000
_cell.length_b   1.000
_cell.length_c   1.000
_cell.angle_alpha   90.00
_cell.angle_beta   90.00
_cell.angle_gamma   90.00
#
_symmetry.space_group_name_H-M   'P 1'
#
loop_
_entity.id
_entity.type
_entity.pdbx_description
1 polymer ?
#
loop_
_entity_poly.entity_id
_entity_poly.type
_entity_poly.pdbx_seq_one_letter_code
_entity_poly.pdbx_strand_id
1 'polypeptide(L)'
;ICIGTQTHLDDPNRMNYVPEQFFLRSAEEMAALFIEVPEAVKNTVGVAEQCNVEIELGELHYPVFDPPESFTREGYLRNVLAKAMPKRYGICAEAKGEEFIIHSIEDANLLPTYRPSNGSNPSDKDDPAVAMAIQDVINRVQVELNVIEKTGFVSYFLIVGDFIQYGRSKGITCVARGSAAGSIVTYLLEISNVDPLRYGLLFERFLNPERVNPPDIDIDIPDDRRAELIEYVRDKYGRDCVAQIITFGTMGSKSVIRDVGRVMGLSYGECDRLAKMIPDELKITLEKSLEKSPELKQAYDNEESTRELIDTAFALEDLTRNSSVHAAGVVIGSQSLVNVLPLKTDAD
;
A
#
# COMPACT_ATOMS: atom_id res chain seq x y z
N ILE A 1 8.00 -20.98 22.09
CA ILE A 1 6.89 -21.32 23.04
C ILE A 1 6.96 -20.45 24.29
N CYS A 2 8.05 -20.51 25.07
CA CYS A 2 8.18 -19.73 26.31
C CYS A 2 7.98 -18.22 26.11
N ILE A 3 8.53 -17.65 25.02
CA ILE A 3 8.33 -16.25 24.65
C ILE A 3 6.84 -15.90 24.52
N GLY A 4 6.08 -16.71 23.77
CA GLY A 4 4.65 -16.50 23.52
C GLY A 4 3.74 -16.81 24.71
N THR A 5 4.12 -17.76 25.56
CA THR A 5 3.38 -18.13 26.79
C THR A 5 3.81 -17.31 28.02
N GLN A 6 4.80 -16.43 27.86
CA GLN A 6 5.38 -15.62 28.93
C GLN A 6 5.90 -16.43 30.12
N THR A 7 6.49 -17.60 29.86
CA THR A 7 7.09 -18.49 30.87
C THR A 7 8.62 -18.48 30.79
N HIS A 8 9.29 -18.86 31.88
CA HIS A 8 10.74 -19.05 31.90
C HIS A 8 11.13 -20.48 31.47
N LEU A 9 12.37 -20.66 31.02
CA LEU A 9 12.89 -21.98 30.61
C LEU A 9 13.06 -22.96 31.77
N ASP A 10 13.23 -22.48 32.99
CA ASP A 10 13.38 -23.30 34.20
C ASP A 10 12.02 -23.67 34.84
N ASP A 11 10.92 -23.03 34.42
CA ASP A 11 9.58 -23.33 34.92
C ASP A 11 9.19 -24.79 34.58
N PRO A 12 8.94 -25.66 35.58
CA PRO A 12 8.56 -27.05 35.36
C PRO A 12 7.15 -27.21 34.78
N ASN A 13 6.29 -26.20 34.94
CA ASN A 13 4.92 -26.21 34.44
C ASN A 13 4.79 -25.55 33.06
N ARG A 14 5.91 -25.12 32.45
CA ARG A 14 5.88 -24.54 31.11
C ARG A 14 5.34 -25.54 30.10
N MET A 15 4.62 -25.03 29.10
CA MET A 15 4.23 -25.82 27.95
C MET A 15 5.49 -26.39 27.27
N ASN A 16 5.55 -27.70 27.13
CA ASN A 16 6.64 -28.41 26.45
C ASN A 16 6.06 -29.37 25.42
N TYR A 17 6.86 -29.65 24.38
CA TYR A 17 6.61 -30.74 23.46
C TYR A 17 7.57 -31.89 23.76
N VAL A 18 7.22 -33.09 23.31
CA VAL A 18 8.14 -34.22 23.34
C VAL A 18 9.40 -33.85 22.53
N PRO A 19 10.60 -33.89 23.13
CA PRO A 19 11.84 -33.55 22.44
C PRO A 19 12.05 -34.42 21.19
N GLU A 20 12.67 -33.83 20.15
CA GLU A 20 13.09 -34.55 18.93
C GLU A 20 11.97 -35.25 18.16
N GLN A 21 10.71 -34.82 18.33
CA GLN A 21 9.57 -35.39 17.59
C GLN A 21 9.05 -34.48 16.48
N PHE A 22 9.21 -33.17 16.62
CA PHE A 22 8.54 -32.16 15.80
C PHE A 22 9.52 -31.43 14.90
N PHE A 23 9.99 -32.12 13.86
CA PHE A 23 10.81 -31.56 12.79
C PHE A 23 10.45 -32.22 11.46
N LEU A 24 10.93 -31.67 10.35
CA LEU A 24 10.76 -32.28 9.04
C LEU A 24 11.69 -33.49 8.91
N ARG A 25 11.14 -34.68 9.18
CA ARG A 25 11.85 -35.95 9.07
C ARG A 25 12.16 -36.30 7.61
N SER A 26 13.22 -37.08 7.39
CA SER A 26 13.53 -37.61 6.07
C SER A 26 12.50 -38.65 5.62
N ALA A 27 12.47 -38.95 4.31
CA ALA A 27 11.59 -39.99 3.77
C ALA A 27 11.89 -41.36 4.39
N GLU A 28 13.17 -41.67 4.63
CA GLU A 28 13.64 -42.91 5.25
C GLU A 28 13.22 -43.00 6.72
N GLU A 29 13.35 -41.91 7.48
CA GLU A 29 12.91 -41.84 8.87
C GLU A 29 11.40 -42.07 8.98
N MET A 30 10.62 -41.44 8.10
CA MET A 30 9.17 -41.64 8.04
C MET A 30 8.79 -43.06 7.63
N ALA A 31 9.48 -43.65 6.65
CA ALA A 31 9.24 -45.04 6.24
C ALA A 31 9.58 -46.04 7.35
N ALA A 32 10.65 -45.79 8.12
CA ALA A 32 11.02 -46.61 9.27
C ALA A 32 10.00 -46.52 10.40
N LEU A 33 9.47 -45.32 10.68
CA LEU A 33 8.42 -45.12 11.68
C LEU A 33 7.11 -45.84 11.34
N PHE A 34 6.75 -45.90 10.06
CA PHE A 34 5.51 -46.50 9.56
C PHE A 34 5.72 -47.86 8.88
N ILE A 35 6.74 -48.62 9.30
CA ILE A 35 7.10 -49.90 8.66
C ILE A 35 5.96 -50.94 8.71
N GLU A 36 5.12 -50.90 9.74
CA GLU A 36 3.96 -51.79 9.88
C GLU A 36 2.77 -51.37 9.00
N VAL A 37 2.76 -50.11 8.55
CA VAL A 37 1.68 -49.50 7.76
C VAL A 37 2.27 -48.68 6.60
N PRO A 38 3.01 -49.29 5.63
CA PRO A 38 3.70 -48.54 4.57
C PRO A 38 2.76 -47.72 3.68
N GLU A 39 1.49 -48.13 3.58
CA GLU A 39 0.44 -47.41 2.88
C GLU A 39 0.19 -46.02 3.47
N ALA A 40 0.42 -45.80 4.77
CA ALA A 40 0.26 -44.48 5.39
C ALA A 40 1.22 -43.45 4.75
N VAL A 41 2.46 -43.86 4.46
CA VAL A 41 3.46 -43.02 3.76
C VAL A 41 3.15 -42.93 2.28
N LYS A 42 2.72 -44.02 1.63
CA LYS A 42 2.38 -43.97 0.18
C LYS A 42 1.17 -43.08 -0.10
N ASN A 43 0.18 -43.07 0.79
CA ASN A 43 -1.03 -42.27 0.62
C ASN A 43 -0.75 -40.76 0.69
N THR A 44 0.29 -40.31 1.41
CA THR A 44 0.63 -38.88 1.44
C THR A 44 1.09 -38.39 0.06
N VAL A 45 1.81 -39.23 -0.69
CA VAL A 45 2.17 -38.96 -2.09
C VAL A 45 0.93 -38.93 -2.97
N GLY A 46 0.03 -39.91 -2.82
CA GLY A 46 -1.22 -39.94 -3.57
C GLY A 46 -2.12 -38.72 -3.32
N VAL A 47 -2.16 -38.20 -2.08
CA VAL A 47 -2.86 -36.94 -1.75
C VAL A 47 -2.14 -35.75 -2.39
N ALA A 48 -0.81 -35.67 -2.28
CA ALA A 48 -0.02 -34.60 -2.89
C ALA A 48 -0.20 -34.53 -4.41
N GLU A 49 -0.26 -35.69 -5.09
CA GLU A 49 -0.53 -35.78 -6.53
C GLU A 49 -1.95 -35.34 -6.93
N GLN A 50 -2.91 -35.41 -6.02
CA GLN A 50 -4.28 -34.96 -6.24
C GLN A 50 -4.47 -33.46 -5.95
N CYS A 51 -3.55 -32.84 -5.21
CA CYS A 51 -3.61 -31.42 -4.87
C CYS A 51 -3.01 -30.55 -5.99
N ASN A 52 -3.84 -30.10 -6.93
CA ASN A 52 -3.45 -29.08 -7.91
C ASN A 52 -4.15 -27.74 -7.60
N VAL A 53 -3.46 -26.86 -6.87
CA VAL A 53 -3.92 -25.50 -6.59
C VAL A 53 -3.04 -24.53 -7.37
N GLU A 54 -3.67 -23.75 -8.25
CA GLU A 54 -3.00 -22.70 -9.01
C GLU A 54 -3.36 -21.35 -8.41
N ILE A 55 -2.35 -20.58 -8.02
CA ILE A 55 -2.50 -19.20 -7.56
C ILE A 55 -1.93 -18.31 -8.67
N GLU A 56 -2.81 -17.63 -9.39
CA GLU A 56 -2.42 -16.70 -10.44
C GLU A 56 -1.76 -15.47 -9.82
N LEU A 57 -0.45 -15.32 -10.04
CA LEU A 57 0.32 -14.17 -9.58
C LEU A 57 0.55 -13.21 -10.75
N GLY A 58 0.37 -11.92 -10.50
CA GLY A 58 0.62 -10.86 -11.48
C GLY A 58 -0.61 -10.42 -12.28
N GLU A 59 -1.75 -11.10 -12.13
CA GLU A 59 -3.03 -10.55 -12.58
C GLU A 59 -3.50 -9.45 -11.61
N LEU A 60 -4.01 -8.37 -12.17
CA LEU A 60 -4.43 -7.18 -11.42
C LEU A 60 -5.95 -7.12 -11.34
N HIS A 61 -6.51 -7.35 -10.14
CA HIS A 61 -7.93 -7.25 -9.89
C HIS A 61 -8.31 -5.83 -9.43
N TYR A 62 -8.49 -4.92 -10.39
CA TYR A 62 -8.85 -3.53 -10.07
C TYR A 62 -10.33 -3.39 -9.70
N PRO A 63 -10.66 -2.54 -8.71
CA PRO A 63 -12.04 -2.23 -8.39
C PRO A 63 -12.73 -1.55 -9.57
N VAL A 64 -14.01 -1.87 -9.76
CA VAL A 64 -14.84 -1.31 -10.83
C VAL A 64 -15.64 -0.16 -10.24
N PHE A 65 -15.57 1.01 -10.88
CA PHE A 65 -16.42 2.14 -10.53
C PHE A 65 -17.73 2.03 -11.31
N ASP A 66 -18.86 2.04 -10.62
CA ASP A 66 -20.18 2.05 -11.24
C ASP A 66 -20.66 3.51 -11.42
N PRO A 67 -20.62 4.06 -12.65
CA PRO A 67 -21.13 5.39 -12.91
C PRO A 67 -22.67 5.42 -12.85
N PRO A 68 -23.29 6.60 -12.74
CA PRO A 68 -24.74 6.74 -12.91
C PRO A 68 -25.20 6.14 -14.24
N GLU A 69 -26.42 5.56 -14.28
CA GLU A 69 -26.94 4.75 -15.40
C GLU A 69 -26.82 5.40 -16.80
N SER A 70 -26.77 6.74 -16.87
CA SER A 70 -26.66 7.48 -18.14
C SER A 70 -25.22 7.61 -18.68
N PHE A 71 -24.20 7.08 -17.99
CA PHE A 71 -22.79 7.28 -18.36
C PHE A 71 -22.03 5.96 -18.48
N THR A 72 -21.09 5.91 -19.44
CA THR A 72 -19.94 4.99 -19.38
C THR A 72 -18.93 5.51 -18.34
N ARG A 73 -17.98 4.69 -17.91
CA ARG A 73 -16.93 5.14 -16.96
C ARG A 73 -16.08 6.26 -17.56
N GLU A 74 -15.70 6.10 -18.83
CA GLU A 74 -14.92 7.05 -19.61
C GLU A 74 -15.70 8.37 -19.79
N GLY A 75 -16.97 8.28 -20.18
CA GLY A 75 -17.84 9.44 -20.34
C GLY A 75 -18.13 10.14 -19.01
N TYR A 76 -18.27 9.38 -17.92
CA TYR A 76 -18.43 9.94 -16.59
C TYR A 76 -17.18 10.70 -16.15
N LEU A 77 -15.99 10.13 -16.34
CA LEU A 77 -14.72 10.80 -16.05
C LEU A 77 -14.62 12.13 -16.81
N ARG A 78 -14.87 12.13 -18.14
CA ARG A 78 -14.89 13.37 -18.93
C ARG A 78 -15.89 14.40 -18.41
N ASN A 79 -17.10 13.97 -18.06
CA ASN A 79 -18.12 14.85 -17.49
C ASN A 79 -17.71 15.44 -16.13
N VAL A 80 -17.08 14.66 -15.26
CA VAL A 80 -16.54 15.17 -13.98
C VAL A 80 -15.44 16.21 -14.23
N LEU A 81 -14.53 15.94 -15.18
CA LEU A 81 -13.46 16.88 -15.54
C LEU A 81 -14.03 18.19 -16.10
N ALA A 82 -14.99 18.13 -17.03
CA ALA A 82 -15.65 19.30 -17.60
C ALA A 82 -16.29 20.18 -16.51
N LYS A 83 -16.94 19.56 -15.51
CA LYS A 83 -17.53 20.27 -14.37
C LYS A 83 -16.50 20.89 -13.42
N ALA A 84 -15.27 20.38 -13.39
CA ALA A 84 -14.20 20.89 -12.55
C ALA A 84 -13.40 22.04 -13.22
N MET A 85 -13.38 22.10 -14.55
CA MET A 85 -12.64 23.11 -15.32
C MET A 85 -12.97 24.56 -14.94
N PRO A 86 -14.24 24.98 -14.70
CA PRO A 86 -14.55 26.35 -14.32
C PRO A 86 -13.82 26.76 -13.03
N LYS A 87 -13.83 25.90 -12.01
CA LYS A 87 -13.22 26.19 -10.71
C LYS A 87 -11.70 26.36 -10.76
N ARG A 88 -11.02 25.61 -11.62
CA ARG A 88 -9.54 25.56 -11.67
C ARG A 88 -8.94 26.44 -12.75
N TYR A 89 -9.61 26.57 -13.89
CA TYR A 89 -9.10 27.25 -15.08
C TYR A 89 -10.06 28.31 -15.64
N GLY A 90 -11.24 28.52 -15.05
CA GLY A 90 -12.25 29.45 -15.55
C GLY A 90 -12.91 29.01 -16.85
N ILE A 91 -12.64 27.80 -17.34
CA ILE A 91 -13.16 27.29 -18.61
C ILE A 91 -14.54 26.66 -18.37
N CYS A 92 -15.58 27.21 -19.00
CA CYS A 92 -16.90 26.60 -19.02
C CYS A 92 -17.01 25.65 -20.21
N ALA A 93 -16.93 24.35 -19.94
CA ALA A 93 -16.95 23.30 -20.95
C ALA A 93 -18.03 22.25 -20.68
N GLU A 94 -18.42 21.56 -21.73
CA GLU A 94 -19.27 20.37 -21.69
C GLU A 94 -18.56 19.20 -22.37
N ALA A 95 -18.62 18.01 -21.77
CA ALA A 95 -18.12 16.80 -22.41
C ALA A 95 -19.20 16.23 -23.34
N LYS A 96 -18.89 16.11 -24.64
CA LYS A 96 -19.77 15.50 -25.63
C LYS A 96 -19.03 14.42 -26.41
N GLY A 97 -19.32 13.16 -26.10
CA GLY A 97 -18.54 12.04 -26.61
C GLY A 97 -17.11 12.10 -26.06
N GLU A 98 -16.13 12.12 -26.96
CA GLU A 98 -14.71 12.20 -26.60
C GLU A 98 -14.17 13.64 -26.55
N GLU A 99 -14.97 14.64 -26.93
CA GLU A 99 -14.55 16.04 -27.05
C GLU A 99 -15.07 16.92 -25.90
N PHE A 100 -14.36 18.02 -25.65
CA PHE A 100 -14.80 19.10 -24.77
C PHE A 100 -15.27 20.28 -25.62
N ILE A 101 -16.55 20.61 -25.53
CA ILE A 101 -17.13 21.80 -26.16
C ILE A 101 -16.96 22.97 -25.21
N ILE A 102 -16.21 23.98 -25.64
CA ILE A 102 -15.95 25.18 -24.84
C ILE A 102 -17.02 26.23 -25.12
N HIS A 103 -17.81 26.56 -24.11
CA HIS A 103 -18.91 27.52 -24.21
C HIS A 103 -18.44 28.95 -23.94
N SER A 104 -17.64 29.13 -22.88
CA SER A 104 -17.14 30.44 -22.44
C SER A 104 -15.92 30.30 -21.54
N ILE A 105 -15.30 31.44 -21.24
CA ILE A 105 -14.24 31.57 -20.24
C ILE A 105 -14.56 32.72 -19.29
N GLU A 106 -14.42 32.47 -17.98
CA GLU A 106 -14.65 33.48 -16.94
C GLU A 106 -13.46 34.44 -16.86
N ASP A 107 -12.24 33.89 -16.73
CA ASP A 107 -11.01 34.66 -16.63
C ASP A 107 -9.80 33.88 -17.17
N ALA A 108 -9.25 34.32 -18.30
CA ALA A 108 -8.06 33.73 -18.90
C ALA A 108 -6.79 33.87 -18.04
N ASN A 109 -6.76 34.75 -17.04
CA ASN A 109 -5.61 34.87 -16.14
C ASN A 109 -5.41 33.63 -15.25
N LEU A 110 -6.42 32.77 -15.13
CA LEU A 110 -6.31 31.47 -14.47
C LEU A 110 -5.52 30.47 -15.30
N LEU A 111 -5.46 30.65 -16.63
CA LEU A 111 -4.78 29.74 -17.54
C LEU A 111 -3.25 29.89 -17.45
N PRO A 112 -2.50 28.81 -17.22
CA PRO A 112 -1.05 28.89 -16.98
C PRO A 112 -0.23 29.41 -18.16
N THR A 113 -0.67 29.07 -19.37
CA THR A 113 0.01 29.42 -20.62
C THR A 113 -0.50 30.72 -21.22
N TYR A 114 -1.50 31.37 -20.60
CA TYR A 114 -2.00 32.64 -21.11
C TYR A 114 -0.93 33.73 -21.06
N ARG A 115 -0.76 34.39 -22.20
CA ARG A 115 0.16 35.50 -22.41
C ARG A 115 -0.62 36.61 -23.11
N PRO A 116 -1.11 37.62 -22.39
CA PRO A 116 -1.92 38.67 -22.98
C PRO A 116 -1.09 39.50 -23.98
N SER A 117 -1.71 39.85 -25.09
CA SER A 117 -1.17 40.82 -26.05
C SER A 117 -1.84 42.19 -25.87
N ASN A 118 -1.29 43.24 -26.48
CA ASN A 118 -1.90 44.57 -26.39
C ASN A 118 -3.32 44.55 -26.99
N GLY A 119 -4.34 44.76 -26.15
CA GLY A 119 -5.74 44.73 -26.54
C GLY A 119 -6.44 43.39 -26.36
N SER A 120 -5.77 42.38 -25.78
CA SER A 120 -6.41 41.10 -25.50
C SER A 120 -7.55 41.22 -24.48
N ASN A 121 -8.63 40.47 -24.69
CA ASN A 121 -9.77 40.39 -23.78
C ASN A 121 -9.77 39.05 -23.03
N PRO A 122 -9.41 39.00 -21.73
CA PRO A 122 -9.33 37.76 -20.95
C PRO A 122 -10.66 37.00 -20.78
N SER A 123 -11.80 37.64 -21.06
CA SER A 123 -13.13 37.01 -20.98
C SER A 123 -13.68 36.62 -22.35
N ASP A 124 -12.93 36.84 -23.43
CA ASP A 124 -13.30 36.42 -24.77
C ASP A 124 -12.57 35.13 -25.15
N LYS A 125 -13.32 34.03 -25.28
CA LYS A 125 -12.74 32.73 -25.67
C LYS A 125 -12.18 32.73 -27.09
N ASP A 126 -12.66 33.64 -27.94
CA ASP A 126 -12.28 33.73 -29.35
C ASP A 126 -11.09 34.68 -29.57
N ASP A 127 -10.61 35.36 -28.52
CA ASP A 127 -9.33 36.08 -28.54
C ASP A 127 -8.19 35.08 -28.84
N PRO A 128 -7.30 35.37 -29.80
CA PRO A 128 -6.26 34.42 -30.22
C PRO A 128 -5.36 33.93 -29.08
N ALA A 129 -5.00 34.81 -28.13
CA ALA A 129 -4.14 34.43 -27.01
C ALA A 129 -4.89 33.57 -25.99
N VAL A 130 -6.17 33.84 -25.78
CA VAL A 130 -7.04 33.04 -24.90
C VAL A 130 -7.32 31.67 -25.52
N ALA A 131 -7.72 31.62 -26.79
CA ALA A 131 -8.00 30.39 -27.52
C ALA A 131 -6.80 29.44 -27.52
N MET A 132 -5.58 29.96 -27.73
CA MET A 132 -4.34 29.18 -27.62
C MET A 132 -4.15 28.59 -26.22
N ALA A 133 -4.34 29.40 -25.16
CA ALA A 133 -4.16 28.93 -23.79
C ALA A 133 -5.22 27.90 -23.36
N ILE A 134 -6.47 28.06 -23.82
CA ILE A 134 -7.52 27.04 -23.65
C ILE A 134 -7.09 25.75 -24.36
N GLN A 135 -6.60 25.86 -25.60
CA GLN A 135 -6.19 24.70 -26.38
C GLN A 135 -5.05 23.92 -25.72
N ASP A 136 -4.09 24.59 -25.09
CA ASP A 136 -3.01 23.93 -24.34
C ASP A 136 -3.56 23.06 -23.19
N VAL A 137 -4.53 23.59 -22.43
CA VAL A 137 -5.19 22.86 -21.34
C VAL A 137 -5.94 21.65 -21.90
N ILE A 138 -6.79 21.85 -22.91
CA ILE A 138 -7.60 20.78 -23.49
C ILE A 138 -6.73 19.71 -24.15
N ASN A 139 -5.66 20.10 -24.86
CA ASN A 139 -4.70 19.16 -25.42
C ASN A 139 -4.08 18.28 -24.34
N ARG A 140 -3.63 18.87 -23.23
CA ARG A 140 -3.05 18.10 -22.12
C ARG A 140 -4.08 17.14 -21.52
N VAL A 141 -5.31 17.60 -21.25
CA VAL A 141 -6.40 16.75 -20.73
C VAL A 141 -6.66 15.57 -21.66
N GLN A 142 -6.73 15.80 -22.98
CA GLN A 142 -7.00 14.75 -23.96
C GLN A 142 -5.85 13.73 -24.06
N VAL A 143 -4.60 14.18 -24.04
CA VAL A 143 -3.44 13.28 -24.02
C VAL A 143 -3.49 12.36 -22.78
N GLU A 144 -3.74 12.93 -21.60
CA GLU A 144 -3.80 12.14 -20.37
C GLU A 144 -4.99 11.17 -20.35
N LEU A 145 -6.19 11.62 -20.75
CA LEU A 145 -7.38 10.77 -20.84
C LEU A 145 -7.16 9.58 -21.77
N ASN A 146 -6.58 9.82 -22.94
CA ASN A 146 -6.29 8.75 -23.91
C ASN A 146 -5.35 7.69 -23.31
N VAL A 147 -4.35 8.10 -22.51
CA VAL A 147 -3.46 7.15 -21.83
C VAL A 147 -4.18 6.40 -20.72
N ILE A 148 -4.97 7.10 -19.90
CA ILE A 148 -5.74 6.49 -18.79
C ILE A 148 -6.74 5.45 -19.32
N GLU A 149 -7.39 5.74 -20.45
CA GLU A 149 -8.34 4.83 -21.09
C GLU A 149 -7.64 3.61 -21.70
N LYS A 150 -6.54 3.81 -22.43
CA LYS A 150 -5.76 2.71 -23.02
C LYS A 150 -5.14 1.78 -21.97
N THR A 151 -4.79 2.33 -20.82
CA THR A 151 -4.19 1.57 -19.71
C THR A 151 -5.21 0.92 -18.79
N GLY A 152 -6.51 1.25 -18.94
CA GLY A 152 -7.59 0.66 -18.16
C GLY A 152 -7.75 1.23 -16.74
N PHE A 153 -7.13 2.38 -16.42
CA PHE A 153 -7.14 2.95 -15.07
C PHE A 153 -8.30 3.92 -14.80
N VAL A 154 -9.29 4.02 -15.69
CA VAL A 154 -10.45 4.93 -15.54
C VAL A 154 -11.15 4.76 -14.19
N SER A 155 -11.45 3.50 -13.80
CA SER A 155 -12.11 3.21 -12.51
C SER A 155 -11.26 3.69 -11.33
N TYR A 156 -9.94 3.51 -11.40
CA TYR A 156 -9.02 3.92 -10.34
C TYR A 156 -9.06 5.43 -10.10
N PHE A 157 -9.00 6.24 -11.17
CA PHE A 157 -9.10 7.71 -11.05
C PHE A 157 -10.46 8.15 -10.52
N LEU A 158 -11.55 7.50 -10.94
CA LEU A 158 -12.90 7.81 -10.46
C LEU A 158 -13.06 7.48 -8.97
N ILE A 159 -12.59 6.31 -8.53
CA ILE A 159 -12.64 5.90 -7.12
C ILE A 159 -11.84 6.87 -6.25
N VAL A 160 -10.61 7.18 -6.66
CA VAL A 160 -9.75 8.11 -5.92
C VAL A 160 -10.33 9.51 -5.87
N GLY A 161 -10.79 10.03 -7.01
CA GLY A 161 -11.46 11.34 -7.06
C GLY A 161 -12.72 11.38 -6.19
N ASP A 162 -13.47 10.30 -6.14
CA ASP A 162 -14.73 10.22 -5.40
C ASP A 162 -14.56 10.34 -3.88
N PHE A 163 -13.71 9.51 -3.26
CA PHE A 163 -13.53 9.59 -1.81
C PHE A 163 -12.78 10.86 -1.39
N ILE A 164 -11.95 11.44 -2.26
CA ILE A 164 -11.34 12.74 -2.00
C ILE A 164 -12.38 13.86 -2.02
N GLN A 165 -13.27 13.87 -3.02
CA GLN A 165 -14.37 14.85 -3.07
C GLN A 165 -15.30 14.72 -1.86
N TYR A 166 -15.63 13.49 -1.46
CA TYR A 166 -16.38 13.24 -0.23
C TYR A 166 -15.65 13.80 0.99
N GLY A 167 -14.35 13.48 1.16
CA GLY A 167 -13.52 13.99 2.26
C GLY A 167 -13.55 15.52 2.33
N ARG A 168 -13.33 16.20 1.20
CA ARG A 168 -13.38 17.66 1.11
C ARG A 168 -14.75 18.23 1.48
N SER A 169 -15.83 17.58 1.06
CA SER A 169 -17.20 18.01 1.42
C SER A 169 -17.46 17.93 2.93
N LYS A 170 -16.72 17.08 3.64
CA LYS A 170 -16.74 16.93 5.11
C LYS A 170 -15.66 17.74 5.82
N GLY A 171 -14.92 18.59 5.10
CA GLY A 171 -13.80 19.36 5.64
C GLY A 171 -12.57 18.54 6.00
N ILE A 172 -12.41 17.33 5.45
CA ILE A 172 -11.20 16.52 5.57
C ILE A 172 -10.22 16.97 4.49
N THR A 173 -9.02 17.37 4.91
CA THR A 173 -7.95 17.74 3.99
C THR A 173 -7.33 16.46 3.42
N CYS A 174 -7.38 16.30 2.10
CA CYS A 174 -6.70 15.22 1.38
C CYS A 174 -5.67 15.83 0.43
N VAL A 175 -4.41 15.36 0.47
CA VAL A 175 -3.34 15.87 -0.38
C VAL A 175 -2.59 14.72 -1.02
N ALA A 176 -2.57 14.67 -2.36
CA ALA A 176 -1.74 13.71 -3.07
C ALA A 176 -0.24 14.05 -2.98
N ARG A 177 0.60 13.01 -2.88
CA ARG A 177 2.07 13.07 -2.95
C ARG A 177 2.61 12.38 -4.20
N GLY A 178 3.90 12.57 -4.42
CA GLY A 178 4.63 11.83 -5.44
C GLY A 178 4.32 12.30 -6.86
N SER A 179 4.34 11.36 -7.80
CA SER A 179 4.19 11.65 -9.23
C SER A 179 2.77 12.04 -9.62
N ALA A 180 1.75 11.70 -8.81
CA ALA A 180 0.35 12.04 -9.06
C ALA A 180 0.11 13.54 -9.31
N ALA A 181 0.95 14.43 -8.76
CA ALA A 181 0.90 15.87 -9.00
C ALA A 181 1.19 16.30 -10.45
N GLY A 182 1.80 15.42 -11.27
CA GLY A 182 2.12 15.68 -12.68
C GLY A 182 0.95 15.52 -13.65
N SER A 183 -0.22 15.08 -13.17
CA SER A 183 -1.41 14.87 -14.00
C SER A 183 -2.40 16.03 -13.89
N ILE A 184 -2.86 16.54 -15.04
CA ILE A 184 -3.95 17.53 -15.07
C ILE A 184 -5.28 16.89 -14.68
N VAL A 185 -5.45 15.60 -14.97
CA VAL A 185 -6.65 14.84 -14.58
C VAL A 185 -6.74 14.75 -13.05
N THR A 186 -5.64 14.43 -12.35
CA THR A 186 -5.64 14.42 -10.87
C THR A 186 -5.87 15.81 -10.28
N TYR A 187 -5.35 16.86 -10.92
CA TYR A 187 -5.58 18.25 -10.51
C TYR A 187 -7.05 18.66 -10.65
N LEU A 188 -7.70 18.34 -11.78
CA LEU A 188 -9.11 18.61 -12.03
C LEU A 188 -10.04 17.78 -11.13
N LEU A 189 -9.68 16.53 -10.82
CA LEU A 189 -10.40 15.69 -9.84
C LEU A 189 -10.18 16.14 -8.38
N GLU A 190 -9.40 17.20 -8.14
CA GLU A 190 -9.01 17.70 -6.83
C GLU A 190 -8.21 16.72 -5.96
N ILE A 191 -7.65 15.68 -6.59
CA ILE A 191 -6.72 14.72 -6.01
C ILE A 191 -5.40 15.44 -5.71
N SER A 192 -4.85 16.12 -6.73
CA SER A 192 -3.70 17.02 -6.60
C SER A 192 -4.17 18.46 -6.37
N ASN A 193 -3.40 19.22 -5.57
CA ASN A 193 -3.60 20.67 -5.40
C ASN A 193 -2.63 21.51 -6.24
N VAL A 194 -1.73 20.88 -6.98
CA VAL A 194 -0.67 21.54 -7.76
C VAL A 194 -1.04 21.50 -9.24
N ASP A 195 -0.99 22.66 -9.89
CA ASP A 195 -1.25 22.80 -11.32
C ASP A 195 -0.04 22.33 -12.15
N PRO A 196 -0.13 21.20 -12.87
CA PRO A 196 1.02 20.63 -13.56
C PRO A 196 1.48 21.48 -14.74
N LEU A 197 0.57 22.20 -15.41
CA LEU A 197 0.94 23.05 -16.55
C LEU A 197 1.71 24.28 -16.08
N ARG A 198 1.31 24.88 -14.96
CA ARG A 198 1.98 26.05 -14.38
C ARG A 198 3.42 25.79 -13.97
N TYR A 199 3.69 24.60 -13.44
CA TYR A 199 5.00 24.22 -12.94
C TYR A 199 5.80 23.32 -13.89
N GLY A 200 5.27 23.03 -15.09
CA GLY A 200 5.93 22.18 -16.08
C GLY A 200 6.12 20.74 -15.58
N LEU A 201 5.18 20.21 -14.80
CA LEU A 201 5.22 18.84 -14.30
C LEU A 201 4.83 17.85 -15.40
N LEU A 202 5.57 16.75 -15.47
CA LEU A 202 5.44 15.74 -16.53
C LEU A 202 4.45 14.65 -16.13
N PHE A 203 3.50 14.35 -17.01
CA PHE A 203 2.50 13.30 -16.81
C PHE A 203 3.13 11.91 -16.96
N GLU A 204 4.10 11.77 -17.85
CA GLU A 204 4.77 10.51 -18.18
C GLU A 204 5.60 9.96 -17.01
N ARG A 205 5.95 10.83 -16.05
CA ARG A 205 6.56 10.42 -14.77
C ARG A 205 5.55 9.72 -13.86
N PHE A 206 4.28 10.05 -13.99
CA PHE A 206 3.18 9.44 -13.24
C PHE A 206 2.67 8.17 -13.92
N LEU A 207 2.27 8.29 -15.19
CA LEU A 207 1.74 7.19 -15.96
C LEU A 207 2.42 7.18 -17.34
N ASN A 208 3.27 6.18 -17.56
CA ASN A 208 3.99 6.02 -18.82
C ASN A 208 3.20 5.09 -19.75
N PRO A 209 2.80 5.53 -20.95
CA PRO A 209 2.08 4.68 -21.90
C PRO A 209 2.88 3.47 -22.40
N GLU A 210 4.22 3.53 -22.38
CA GLU A 210 5.10 2.44 -22.80
C GLU A 210 5.30 1.38 -21.70
N ARG A 211 4.91 1.69 -20.46
CA ARG A 211 5.01 0.79 -19.32
C ARG A 211 3.72 0.83 -18.52
N VAL A 212 2.85 -0.15 -18.76
CA VAL A 212 1.58 -0.32 -18.02
C VAL A 212 1.89 -0.86 -16.63
N ASN A 213 2.42 0.00 -15.77
CA ASN A 213 2.46 -0.22 -14.34
C ASN A 213 1.20 0.41 -13.71
N PRO A 214 0.67 -0.17 -12.63
CA PRO A 214 -0.36 0.47 -11.84
C PRO A 214 0.11 1.88 -11.38
N PRO A 215 -0.68 2.95 -11.59
CA PRO A 215 -0.38 4.24 -11.02
C PRO A 215 -0.54 4.17 -9.50
N ASP A 216 0.40 4.78 -8.78
CA ASP A 216 0.36 4.88 -7.32
C ASP A 216 0.03 6.32 -6.91
N ILE A 217 -1.16 6.52 -6.35
CA ILE A 217 -1.62 7.81 -5.83
C ILE A 217 -1.58 7.72 -4.30
N ASP A 218 -0.45 8.14 -3.73
CA ASP A 218 -0.30 8.32 -2.29
C ASP A 218 -1.09 9.55 -1.82
N ILE A 219 -1.99 9.36 -0.86
CA ILE A 219 -2.86 10.44 -0.35
C ILE A 219 -2.63 10.60 1.14
N ASP A 220 -2.21 11.80 1.54
CA ASP A 220 -2.19 12.20 2.93
C ASP A 220 -3.60 12.47 3.42
N ILE A 221 -3.96 11.81 4.52
CA ILE A 221 -5.21 12.01 5.24
C ILE A 221 -4.87 12.19 6.73
N PRO A 222 -5.43 13.20 7.42
CA PRO A 222 -5.33 13.37 8.86
C PRO A 222 -5.61 12.07 9.61
N ASP A 223 -4.79 11.76 10.60
CA ASP A 223 -4.86 10.51 11.35
C ASP A 223 -6.18 10.37 12.14
N ASP A 224 -6.64 11.46 12.73
CA ASP A 224 -7.87 11.57 13.51
C ASP A 224 -9.17 11.38 12.69
N ARG A 225 -9.14 11.68 11.39
CA ARG A 225 -10.32 11.60 10.49
C ARG A 225 -10.24 10.53 9.41
N ARG A 226 -9.14 9.78 9.35
CA ARG A 226 -8.93 8.72 8.36
C ARG A 226 -10.01 7.63 8.40
N ALA A 227 -10.44 7.25 9.60
CA ALA A 227 -11.45 6.23 9.80
C ALA A 227 -12.79 6.61 9.12
N GLU A 228 -13.15 7.90 9.10
CA GLU A 228 -14.37 8.37 8.43
C GLU A 228 -14.36 8.11 6.92
N LEU A 229 -13.20 8.30 6.28
CA LEU A 229 -13.04 8.03 4.86
C LEU A 229 -13.04 6.53 4.57
N ILE A 230 -12.40 5.73 5.41
CA ILE A 230 -12.41 4.27 5.27
C ILE A 230 -13.84 3.73 5.38
N GLU A 231 -14.64 4.22 6.35
CA GLU A 231 -16.04 3.84 6.48
C GLU A 231 -16.88 4.27 5.28
N TYR A 232 -16.66 5.48 4.73
CA TYR A 232 -17.33 5.89 3.49
C TYR A 232 -17.02 4.95 2.32
N VAL A 233 -15.74 4.60 2.15
CA VAL A 233 -15.31 3.67 1.09
C VAL A 233 -15.94 2.29 1.30
N ARG A 234 -16.00 1.79 2.54
CA ARG A 234 -16.69 0.53 2.88
C ARG A 234 -18.18 0.57 2.56
N ASP A 235 -18.87 1.63 2.93
CA ASP A 235 -20.31 1.76 2.68
C ASP A 235 -20.62 1.91 1.19
N LYS A 236 -19.74 2.59 0.44
CA LYS A 236 -19.94 2.85 -0.99
C LYS A 236 -19.56 1.68 -1.89
N TYR A 237 -18.40 1.07 -1.67
CA TYR A 237 -17.85 0.02 -2.54
C TYR A 237 -18.12 -1.40 -2.01
N GLY A 238 -18.81 -1.51 -0.87
CA GLY A 238 -19.19 -2.77 -0.25
C GLY A 238 -18.25 -3.13 0.90
N ARG A 239 -18.83 -3.45 2.07
CA ARG A 239 -18.07 -3.79 3.29
C ARG A 239 -17.19 -5.01 3.09
N ASP A 240 -17.64 -5.98 2.30
CA ASP A 240 -16.88 -7.21 2.02
C ASP A 240 -15.81 -7.01 0.94
N CYS A 241 -15.83 -5.90 0.21
CA CYS A 241 -14.87 -5.57 -0.84
C CYS A 241 -13.71 -4.69 -0.33
N VAL A 242 -13.78 -4.19 0.91
CA VAL A 242 -12.83 -3.20 1.45
C VAL A 242 -12.24 -3.66 2.78
N ALA A 243 -10.94 -3.90 2.80
CA ALA A 243 -10.21 -4.29 4.01
C ALA A 243 -8.89 -3.51 4.16
N GLN A 244 -8.38 -3.46 5.38
CA GLN A 244 -7.05 -2.91 5.62
C GLN A 244 -5.99 -3.99 5.42
N ILE A 245 -4.79 -3.59 5.01
CA ILE A 245 -3.66 -4.49 4.81
C ILE A 245 -3.13 -4.93 6.18
N ILE A 246 -2.78 -6.20 6.32
CA ILE A 246 -2.14 -6.74 7.53
C ILE A 246 -0.64 -6.42 7.52
N THR A 247 -0.09 -6.06 8.67
CA THR A 247 1.35 -5.92 8.92
C THR A 247 1.81 -6.98 9.89
N PHE A 248 2.98 -7.55 9.64
CA PHE A 248 3.63 -8.50 10.52
C PHE A 248 4.80 -7.84 11.23
N GLY A 249 4.76 -7.82 12.57
CA GLY A 249 5.90 -7.42 13.38
C GLY A 249 6.86 -8.59 13.50
N THR A 250 8.12 -8.40 13.12
CA THR A 250 9.18 -9.40 13.27
C THR A 250 10.04 -9.13 14.50
N MET A 251 10.74 -10.17 14.96
CA MET A 251 11.68 -10.06 16.07
C MET A 251 13.00 -9.45 15.61
N GLY A 252 13.11 -8.13 15.67
CA GLY A 252 14.38 -7.43 15.40
C GLY A 252 15.43 -7.68 16.48
N SER A 253 16.72 -7.49 16.14
CA SER A 253 17.87 -7.90 16.95
C SER A 253 17.81 -7.44 18.42
N LYS A 254 17.40 -6.19 18.68
CA LYS A 254 17.25 -5.67 20.06
C LYS A 254 16.12 -6.35 20.83
N SER A 255 15.02 -6.64 20.14
CA SER A 255 13.83 -7.25 20.76
C SER A 255 14.06 -8.73 21.06
N VAL A 256 14.71 -9.46 20.17
CA VAL A 256 15.00 -10.89 20.36
C VAL A 256 15.97 -11.11 21.52
N ILE A 257 17.02 -10.29 21.68
CA ILE A 257 17.93 -10.37 22.83
C ILE A 257 17.15 -10.21 24.15
N ARG A 258 16.25 -9.23 24.22
CA ARG A 258 15.44 -8.99 25.43
C ARG A 258 14.47 -10.13 25.71
N ASP A 259 13.79 -10.63 24.69
CA ASP A 259 12.81 -11.71 24.84
C ASP A 259 13.47 -13.03 25.24
N VAL A 260 14.60 -13.38 24.61
CA VAL A 260 15.38 -14.58 24.93
C VAL A 260 15.99 -14.47 26.32
N GLY A 261 16.65 -13.35 26.64
CA GLY A 261 17.25 -13.14 27.96
C GLY A 261 16.24 -13.22 29.10
N ARG A 262 15.04 -12.64 28.93
CA ARG A 262 13.94 -12.80 29.89
C ARG A 262 13.59 -14.27 30.10
N VAL A 263 13.42 -15.03 29.01
CA VAL A 263 13.03 -16.44 29.06
C VAL A 263 14.13 -17.31 29.70
N MET A 264 15.40 -16.96 29.51
CA MET A 264 16.54 -17.61 30.17
C MET A 264 16.72 -17.20 31.65
N GLY A 265 15.91 -16.27 32.16
CA GLY A 265 15.97 -15.82 33.56
C GLY A 265 17.00 -14.73 33.84
N LEU A 266 17.58 -14.11 32.80
CA LEU A 266 18.48 -12.96 32.97
C LEU A 266 17.71 -11.74 33.51
N SER A 267 18.42 -10.88 34.23
CA SER A 267 17.83 -9.64 34.72
C SER A 267 17.51 -8.69 33.57
N TYR A 268 16.50 -7.84 33.76
CA TYR A 268 16.18 -6.78 32.79
C TYR A 268 17.39 -5.88 32.50
N GLY A 269 18.21 -5.59 33.52
CA GLY A 269 19.41 -4.77 33.37
C GLY A 269 20.45 -5.39 32.45
N GLU A 270 20.67 -6.70 32.55
CA GLU A 270 21.58 -7.43 31.66
C GLU A 270 21.05 -7.47 30.23
N CYS A 271 19.76 -7.76 30.06
CA CYS A 271 19.11 -7.75 28.75
C CYS A 271 19.19 -6.38 28.07
N ASP A 272 18.95 -5.31 28.83
CA ASP A 272 19.01 -3.94 28.30
C ASP A 272 20.45 -3.49 28.00
N ARG A 273 21.43 -3.91 28.81
CA ARG A 273 22.86 -3.70 28.53
C ARG A 273 23.23 -4.30 27.17
N LEU A 274 22.89 -5.57 26.93
CA LEU A 274 23.20 -6.26 25.67
C LEU A 274 22.44 -5.64 24.48
N ALA A 275 21.16 -5.29 24.65
CA ALA A 275 20.37 -4.66 23.60
C ALA A 275 20.90 -3.27 23.20
N LYS A 276 21.52 -2.52 24.12
CA LYS A 276 22.16 -1.22 23.84
C LYS A 276 23.47 -1.34 23.08
N MET A 277 24.14 -2.49 23.16
CA MET A 277 25.36 -2.76 22.37
C MET A 277 25.05 -3.00 20.89
N ILE A 278 23.79 -3.19 20.51
CA ILE A 278 23.36 -3.27 19.11
C ILE A 278 23.26 -1.86 18.51
N PRO A 279 23.93 -1.59 17.37
CA PRO A 279 23.85 -0.30 16.69
C PRO A 279 22.43 0.12 16.29
N ASP A 280 22.14 1.43 16.35
CA ASP A 280 20.88 2.02 15.89
C ASP A 280 20.86 2.22 14.36
N GLU A 281 20.92 1.11 13.63
CA GLU A 281 20.81 1.09 12.18
C GLU A 281 19.50 0.44 11.72
N LEU A 282 18.89 0.99 10.67
CA LEU A 282 17.66 0.44 10.10
C LEU A 282 17.95 -0.96 9.53
N LYS A 283 17.16 -1.97 9.95
CA LYS A 283 17.28 -3.38 9.51
C LYS A 283 18.65 -4.01 9.80
N ILE A 284 19.27 -3.65 10.93
CA ILE A 284 20.43 -4.39 11.43
C ILE A 284 20.05 -5.81 11.83
N THR A 285 20.99 -6.75 11.67
CA THR A 285 20.87 -8.17 12.07
C THR A 285 21.84 -8.48 13.19
N LEU A 286 21.65 -9.59 13.91
CA LEU A 286 22.57 -10.04 14.97
C LEU A 286 23.98 -10.31 14.42
N GLU A 287 24.07 -10.90 13.23
CA GLU A 287 25.35 -11.14 12.54
C GLU A 287 26.12 -9.83 12.33
N LYS A 288 25.47 -8.83 11.72
CA LYS A 288 26.07 -7.51 11.51
C LYS A 288 26.35 -6.79 12.82
N SER A 289 25.56 -7.04 13.85
CA SER A 289 25.76 -6.44 15.18
C SER A 289 27.05 -6.96 15.82
N LEU A 290 27.34 -8.27 15.70
CA LEU A 290 28.59 -8.86 16.19
C LEU A 290 29.81 -8.39 15.40
N GLU A 291 29.68 -8.13 14.10
CA GLU A 291 30.77 -7.57 13.30
C GLU A 291 31.07 -6.11 13.64
N LYS A 292 30.01 -5.30 13.86
CA LYS A 292 30.12 -3.85 14.01
C LYS A 292 30.33 -3.38 15.45
N SER A 293 29.90 -4.15 16.44
CA SER A 293 29.99 -3.79 17.86
C SER A 293 31.07 -4.61 18.56
N PRO A 294 32.27 -4.05 18.79
CA PRO A 294 33.34 -4.74 19.49
C PRO A 294 32.93 -5.15 20.92
N GLU A 295 32.09 -4.35 21.57
CA GLU A 295 31.59 -4.61 22.93
C GLU A 295 30.67 -5.84 22.95
N LEU A 296 29.74 -5.93 21.99
CA LEU A 296 28.85 -7.09 21.87
C LEU A 296 29.66 -8.34 21.53
N LYS A 297 30.64 -8.22 20.63
CA LYS A 297 31.53 -9.32 20.26
C LYS A 297 32.35 -9.81 21.44
N GLN A 298 32.89 -8.88 22.24
CA GLN A 298 33.62 -9.22 23.45
C GLN A 298 32.74 -9.91 24.49
N ALA A 299 31.50 -9.45 24.69
CA ALA A 299 30.54 -10.10 25.58
C ALA A 299 30.19 -11.52 25.08
N TYR A 300 29.97 -11.69 23.78
CA TYR A 300 29.74 -13.00 23.16
C TYR A 300 30.93 -13.96 23.32
N ASP A 301 32.17 -13.47 23.18
CA ASP A 301 33.36 -14.33 23.25
C ASP A 301 33.76 -14.69 24.70
N ASN A 302 33.45 -13.83 25.69
CA ASN A 302 33.93 -13.99 27.07
C ASN A 302 32.86 -14.35 28.10
N GLU A 303 31.59 -14.04 27.86
CA GLU A 303 30.49 -14.32 28.78
C GLU A 303 29.67 -15.51 28.27
N GLU A 304 29.75 -16.66 28.93
CA GLU A 304 29.07 -17.89 28.51
C GLU A 304 27.55 -17.72 28.37
N SER A 305 26.93 -17.07 29.37
CA SER A 305 25.48 -16.75 29.34
C SER A 305 25.09 -15.86 28.16
N THR A 306 25.96 -14.94 27.74
CA THR A 306 25.71 -14.05 26.60
C THR A 306 25.83 -14.81 25.28
N ARG A 307 26.82 -15.70 25.18
CA ARG A 307 26.98 -16.59 24.02
C ARG A 307 25.74 -17.46 23.82
N GLU A 308 25.30 -18.15 24.86
CA GLU A 308 24.11 -19.02 24.82
C GLU A 308 22.85 -18.23 24.44
N LEU A 309 22.69 -17.02 24.98
CA LEU A 309 21.61 -16.11 24.62
C LEU A 309 21.64 -15.75 23.15
N ILE A 310 22.78 -15.32 22.62
CA ILE A 310 22.91 -14.86 21.24
C ILE A 310 22.75 -16.03 20.26
N ASP A 311 23.30 -17.20 20.58
CA ASP A 311 23.13 -18.44 19.80
C ASP A 311 21.65 -18.83 19.70
N THR A 312 20.93 -18.74 20.82
CA THR A 312 19.48 -18.97 20.84
C THR A 312 18.73 -17.89 20.06
N ALA A 313 19.17 -16.63 20.16
CA ALA A 313 18.55 -15.50 19.47
C ALA A 313 18.72 -15.58 17.95
N PHE A 314 19.80 -16.16 17.43
CA PHE A 314 19.98 -16.39 15.99
C PHE A 314 18.87 -17.23 15.37
N ALA A 315 18.38 -18.25 16.08
CA ALA A 315 17.29 -19.09 15.61
C ALA A 315 15.91 -18.39 15.62
N LEU A 316 15.82 -17.26 16.32
CA LEU A 316 14.57 -16.54 16.56
C LEU A 316 14.52 -15.15 15.90
N GLU A 317 15.65 -14.64 15.41
CA GLU A 317 15.72 -13.39 14.67
C GLU A 317 14.84 -13.44 13.41
N ASP A 318 14.16 -12.34 13.13
CA ASP A 318 13.26 -12.14 11.98
C ASP A 318 12.03 -13.06 11.95
N LEU A 319 11.81 -13.89 12.97
CA LEU A 319 10.55 -14.61 13.11
C LEU A 319 9.39 -13.64 13.34
N THR A 320 8.25 -13.94 12.72
CA THR A 320 7.01 -13.19 12.91
C THR A 320 6.48 -13.36 14.34
N ARG A 321 6.28 -12.24 15.04
CA ARG A 321 5.83 -12.19 16.43
C ARG A 321 4.33 -11.96 16.55
N ASN A 322 3.81 -10.99 15.81
CA ASN A 322 2.43 -10.56 15.88
C ASN A 322 1.97 -10.05 14.52
N SER A 323 0.65 -9.99 14.37
CA SER A 323 0.01 -9.26 13.28
C SER A 323 -0.73 -8.05 13.84
N SER A 324 -0.70 -6.96 13.09
CA SER A 324 -1.48 -5.75 13.34
C SER A 324 -2.04 -5.23 12.03
N VAL A 325 -2.91 -4.23 12.09
CA VAL A 325 -3.45 -3.58 10.90
C VAL A 325 -2.47 -2.50 10.43
N HIS A 326 -2.21 -2.43 9.12
CA HIS A 326 -1.38 -1.38 8.51
C HIS A 326 -2.02 -0.02 8.77
N ALA A 327 -1.21 0.94 9.24
CA ALA A 327 -1.71 2.27 9.60
C ALA A 327 -2.36 3.03 8.42
N ALA A 328 -1.94 2.73 7.19
CA ALA A 328 -2.38 3.44 5.97
C ALA A 328 -2.91 2.56 4.84
N GLY A 329 -2.76 1.24 4.94
CA GLY A 329 -2.97 0.36 3.79
C GLY A 329 -4.42 -0.06 3.73
N VAL A 330 -5.11 0.28 2.65
CA VAL A 330 -6.49 -0.13 2.38
C VAL A 330 -6.54 -0.76 1.00
N VAL A 331 -7.19 -1.91 0.89
CA VAL A 331 -7.46 -2.62 -0.35
C VAL A 331 -8.93 -2.47 -0.68
N ILE A 332 -9.23 -2.18 -1.94
CA ILE A 332 -10.58 -2.14 -2.51
C ILE A 332 -10.59 -3.17 -3.65
N GLY A 333 -11.35 -4.25 -3.48
CA GLY A 333 -11.52 -5.31 -4.47
C GLY A 333 -12.64 -5.00 -5.46
N SER A 334 -12.61 -5.67 -6.61
CA SER A 334 -13.73 -5.72 -7.57
C SER A 334 -14.87 -6.63 -7.13
N GLN A 335 -14.62 -7.49 -6.16
CA GLN A 335 -15.54 -8.45 -5.58
C GLN A 335 -15.24 -8.62 -4.09
N SER A 336 -16.07 -9.42 -3.41
CA SER A 336 -15.84 -9.78 -2.02
C SER A 336 -14.43 -10.36 -1.82
N LEU A 337 -13.67 -9.78 -0.89
CA LEU A 337 -12.26 -10.08 -0.71
C LEU A 337 -12.04 -11.53 -0.28
N VAL A 338 -12.99 -12.16 0.42
CA VAL A 338 -12.86 -13.57 0.84
C VAL A 338 -12.74 -14.55 -0.31
N ASN A 339 -13.15 -14.16 -1.53
CA ASN A 339 -13.00 -14.99 -2.72
C ASN A 339 -11.57 -15.01 -3.25
N VAL A 340 -10.73 -14.06 -2.83
CA VAL A 340 -9.36 -13.87 -3.36
C VAL A 340 -8.31 -13.90 -2.26
N LEU A 341 -8.65 -13.43 -1.05
CA LEU A 341 -7.74 -13.19 0.06
C LEU A 341 -8.38 -13.65 1.38
N PRO A 342 -7.64 -14.32 2.28
CA PRO A 342 -8.10 -14.56 3.63
C PRO A 342 -8.17 -13.24 4.42
N LEU A 343 -9.20 -13.08 5.25
CA LEU A 343 -9.39 -11.92 6.11
C LEU A 343 -9.14 -12.29 7.59
N LYS A 344 -8.58 -11.34 8.34
CA LYS A 344 -8.44 -11.41 9.80
C LYS A 344 -9.28 -10.31 10.43
N THR A 345 -10.02 -10.67 11.46
CA THR A 345 -10.68 -9.71 12.36
C THR A 345 -9.88 -9.68 13.66
N ASP A 346 -9.69 -8.50 14.23
CA ASP A 346 -9.12 -8.40 15.58
C ASP A 346 -10.15 -8.89 16.60
N ALA A 347 -9.69 -9.46 17.72
CA ALA A 347 -10.60 -9.83 18.80
C ALA A 347 -11.15 -8.55 19.44
N ASP A 348 -12.49 -8.48 19.58
CA ASP A 348 -13.21 -7.34 20.17
C ASP A 348 -12.71 -6.93 21.57
#